data_AF-A0A8J7KSQ1-F1
#
_entry.id   AF-A0A8J7KSQ1-F1
#
_cell.length_a   1.000
_cell.length_b   1.000
_cell.length_c   1.000
_cell.angle_alpha   90.00
_cell.angle_beta   90.00
_cell.angle_gamma   90.00
#
_symmetry.space_group_name_H-M   'P 1'
#
loop_
_entity.id
_entity.type
_entity.pdbx_description
1 polymer ?
#
loop_
_entity_poly.entity_id
_entity_poly.type
_entity_poly.pdbx_seq_one_letter_code
_entity_poly.pdbx_strand_id
1 'polypeptide(L)'
;MADIYNQLTHRDFQQMDTDSLREARNQYSDAFDGIMAALRTMGSMAFWARSSDEYGDDLALEDLRAVAESLMYLPRIAEALKFNEIDADFELRCREGLPASCKAKTEDAA
;
A
#
# COMPACT_ATOMS: atom_id res chain seq x y z
N MET A 1 -6.91 18.78 5.94
CA MET A 1 -6.70 17.75 6.99
C MET A 1 -5.79 16.70 6.38
N ALA A 2 -4.59 16.48 6.92
CA ALA A 2 -3.64 15.55 6.34
C ALA A 2 -4.05 14.12 6.66
N ASP A 3 -4.73 13.48 5.72
CA ASP A 3 -5.06 12.04 5.76
C ASP A 3 -3.77 11.19 5.76
N ILE A 4 -3.80 10.01 6.40
CA ILE A 4 -2.66 9.09 6.55
C ILE A 4 -2.04 8.75 5.19
N TYR A 5 -2.88 8.65 4.14
CA TYR A 5 -2.44 8.52 2.76
C TYR A 5 -1.39 9.58 2.40
N ASN A 6 -1.69 10.86 2.61
CA ASN A 6 -0.80 11.97 2.23
C ASN A 6 0.51 11.99 3.03
N GLN A 7 0.52 11.39 4.23
CA GLN A 7 1.71 11.27 5.08
C GLN A 7 2.61 10.12 4.63
N LEU A 8 2.02 9.05 4.09
CA LEU A 8 2.74 7.86 3.62
C LEU A 8 3.14 7.97 2.14
N THR A 9 2.49 8.83 1.36
CA THR A 9 2.87 9.10 -0.03
C THR A 9 4.25 9.74 -0.10
N HIS A 10 5.18 9.06 -0.77
CA HIS A 10 6.52 9.54 -1.02
C HIS A 10 6.51 10.53 -2.20
N ARG A 11 7.35 11.58 -2.15
CA ARG A 11 7.32 12.67 -3.14
C ARG A 11 8.62 12.89 -3.91
N ASP A 12 9.73 12.29 -3.45
CA ASP A 12 11.08 12.67 -3.88
C ASP A 12 11.82 11.54 -4.62
N PHE A 13 11.10 10.66 -5.33
CA PHE A 13 11.69 9.54 -6.08
C PHE A 13 12.73 9.97 -7.14
N GLN A 14 12.59 11.18 -7.68
CA GLN A 14 13.53 11.76 -8.65
C GLN A 14 14.94 11.96 -8.07
N GLN A 15 15.06 12.12 -6.75
CA GLN A 15 16.33 12.36 -6.07
C GLN A 15 17.05 11.06 -5.68
N MET A 16 16.35 9.92 -5.74
CA MET A 16 16.93 8.61 -5.41
C MET A 16 17.76 8.05 -6.56
N ASP A 17 18.85 7.36 -6.26
CA ASP A 17 19.57 6.57 -7.27
C ASP A 17 18.69 5.39 -7.77
N THR A 18 19.06 4.82 -8.91
CA THR A 18 18.23 3.82 -9.60
C THR A 18 18.09 2.52 -8.81
N ASP A 19 19.11 2.11 -8.07
CA ASP A 19 19.06 0.85 -7.32
C ASP A 19 18.20 1.02 -6.07
N SER A 20 18.38 2.12 -5.33
CA SER A 20 17.51 2.48 -4.20
C SER A 20 16.04 2.65 -4.63
N LEU A 21 15.80 3.24 -5.81
CA LEU A 21 14.45 3.41 -6.34
C LEU A 21 13.79 2.07 -6.70
N ARG A 22 14.54 1.12 -7.29
CA ARG A 22 14.07 -0.25 -7.55
C ARG A 22 13.75 -0.98 -6.25
N GLU A 23 14.62 -0.87 -5.26
CA GLU A 23 14.38 -1.47 -3.95
C GLU A 23 13.12 -0.91 -3.29
N ALA A 24 12.97 0.42 -3.26
CA ALA A 24 11.78 1.06 -2.71
C ALA A 24 10.50 0.62 -3.44
N ARG A 25 10.52 0.58 -4.78
CA ARG A 25 9.37 0.09 -5.57
C ARG A 25 8.97 -1.33 -5.17
N ASN A 26 9.95 -2.22 -5.00
CA ASN A 26 9.68 -3.60 -4.60
C ASN A 26 9.13 -3.67 -3.17
N GLN A 27 9.73 -2.94 -2.22
CA GLN A 27 9.25 -2.88 -0.84
C GLN A 27 7.80 -2.38 -0.75
N TYR A 28 7.43 -1.36 -1.53
CA TYR A 28 6.05 -0.87 -1.57
C TYR A 28 5.08 -1.92 -2.14
N SER A 29 5.49 -2.64 -3.19
CA SER A 29 4.68 -3.72 -3.78
C SER A 29 4.49 -4.88 -2.80
N ASP A 30 5.58 -5.37 -2.20
CA ASP A 30 5.55 -6.47 -1.24
C ASP A 30 4.72 -6.12 0.00
N ALA A 31 4.82 -4.87 0.49
CA ALA A 31 4.03 -4.40 1.61
C ALA A 31 2.54 -4.29 1.27
N PHE A 32 2.19 -3.81 0.07
CA PHE A 32 0.81 -3.79 -0.41
C PHE A 32 0.23 -5.20 -0.48
N ASP A 33 0.95 -6.15 -1.08
CA ASP A 33 0.55 -7.54 -1.19
C ASP A 33 0.37 -8.20 0.20
N GLY A 34 1.28 -7.88 1.14
CA GLY A 34 1.16 -8.30 2.53
C GLY A 34 -0.13 -7.80 3.21
N ILE A 35 -0.49 -6.53 3.01
CA ILE A 35 -1.76 -6.00 3.52
C ILE A 35 -2.96 -6.69 2.87
N MET A 36 -2.93 -6.90 1.55
CA MET A 36 -4.02 -7.59 0.84
C MET A 36 -4.18 -9.05 1.32
N ALA A 37 -3.07 -9.74 1.58
CA ALA A 37 -3.08 -11.08 2.17
C ALA A 37 -3.68 -11.08 3.59
N ALA A 38 -3.32 -10.09 4.42
CA ALA A 38 -3.90 -9.92 5.75
C ALA A 38 -5.41 -9.65 5.69
N LEU A 39 -5.88 -8.76 4.81
CA LEU A 39 -7.30 -8.46 4.60
C LEU A 39 -8.08 -9.70 4.17
N ARG A 40 -7.53 -10.49 3.25
CA ARG A 40 -8.12 -11.78 2.85
C ARG A 40 -8.23 -12.75 4.02
N THR A 41 -7.19 -12.82 4.86
CA THR A 41 -7.15 -13.70 6.03
C THR A 41 -8.17 -13.28 7.07
N MET A 42 -8.27 -11.98 7.38
CA MET A 42 -9.29 -11.42 8.27
C MET A 42 -10.72 -11.74 7.78
N GLY A 43 -10.99 -11.56 6.48
CA GLY A 43 -12.28 -11.94 5.89
C GLY A 43 -12.58 -13.44 6.01
N SER A 44 -11.57 -14.30 5.82
CA SER A 44 -11.70 -15.74 6.00
C SER A 44 -11.97 -16.12 7.46
N MET A 45 -11.28 -15.50 8.42
CA MET A 45 -11.49 -15.75 9.85
C MET A 45 -12.90 -15.33 10.26
N ALA A 46 -13.35 -14.13 9.87
CA ALA A 46 -14.71 -13.65 10.14
C ALA A 46 -15.79 -14.57 9.53
N PHE A 47 -15.53 -15.16 8.36
CA PHE A 47 -16.45 -16.11 7.73
C PHE A 47 -16.56 -17.43 8.50
N TRP A 48 -15.43 -17.99 8.94
CA TRP A 48 -15.39 -19.28 9.63
C TRP A 48 -15.65 -19.20 11.14
N ALA A 49 -15.64 -18.01 11.72
CA ALA A 49 -15.90 -17.74 13.14
C ALA A 49 -17.07 -18.54 13.73
N ARG A 50 -18.23 -18.56 13.08
CA ARG A 50 -19.42 -19.32 13.58
C ARG A 50 -19.36 -20.84 13.35
N SER A 51 -18.33 -21.36 12.71
CA SER A 51 -18.18 -22.80 12.45
C SER A 51 -17.49 -23.56 13.60
N SER A 52 -17.13 -22.86 14.69
CA SER A 52 -16.55 -23.45 15.89
C SER A 52 -17.50 -23.32 17.07
N ASP A 53 -17.83 -24.44 17.72
CA ASP A 53 -18.64 -24.47 18.93
C ASP A 53 -17.92 -23.83 20.14
N GLU A 54 -16.58 -23.67 20.06
CA GLU A 54 -15.75 -23.03 21.08
C GLU A 54 -15.63 -21.51 20.88
N TYR A 55 -16.15 -20.97 19.77
CA TYR A 55 -16.08 -19.55 19.45
C TYR A 55 -17.34 -18.82 19.92
N GLY A 56 -17.33 -18.40 21.19
CA GLY A 56 -18.44 -17.72 21.84
C GLY A 56 -18.67 -16.28 21.35
N ASP A 57 -19.87 -15.76 21.60
CA ASP A 57 -20.32 -14.43 21.13
C ASP A 57 -19.43 -13.28 21.62
N ASP A 58 -18.90 -13.36 22.85
CA ASP A 58 -18.04 -12.32 23.42
C ASP A 58 -16.68 -12.23 22.68
N LEU A 59 -16.09 -13.39 22.37
CA LEU A 59 -14.83 -13.47 21.62
C LEU A 59 -15.04 -13.01 20.17
N ALA A 60 -16.16 -13.40 19.57
CA ALA A 60 -16.55 -12.94 18.23
C ALA A 60 -16.68 -11.41 18.15
N LEU A 61 -17.26 -10.80 19.17
CA LEU A 61 -17.43 -9.35 19.24
C LEU A 61 -16.08 -8.63 19.37
N GLU A 62 -15.17 -9.14 20.21
CA GLU A 62 -13.84 -8.57 20.39
C GLU A 62 -13.01 -8.64 19.10
N ASP A 63 -12.98 -9.79 18.45
CA ASP A 63 -12.26 -9.98 17.19
C ASP A 63 -12.85 -9.12 16.06
N LEU A 64 -14.18 -9.03 15.95
CA LEU A 64 -14.83 -8.15 14.98
C LEU A 64 -14.48 -6.67 15.23
N ARG A 65 -14.36 -6.24 16.49
CA ARG A 65 -13.90 -4.89 16.81
C ARG A 65 -12.47 -4.66 16.36
N ALA A 66 -11.56 -5.60 16.62
CA ALA A 66 -10.16 -5.49 16.19
C ALA A 66 -10.01 -5.48 14.65
N VAL A 67 -10.80 -6.30 13.95
CA VAL A 67 -10.88 -6.28 12.48
C VAL A 67 -11.42 -4.95 11.98
N ALA A 68 -12.49 -4.44 12.60
CA ALA A 68 -13.08 -3.15 12.22
C ALA A 68 -12.09 -1.99 12.42
N GLU A 69 -11.39 -1.94 13.56
CA GLU A 69 -10.34 -0.95 13.82
C GLU A 69 -9.23 -1.00 12.76
N SER A 70 -8.78 -2.20 12.38
CA SER A 70 -7.79 -2.38 11.30
C SER A 70 -8.31 -1.86 9.96
N LEU A 71 -9.58 -2.14 9.63
CA LEU A 71 -10.23 -1.69 8.39
C LEU A 71 -10.43 -0.17 8.31
N MET A 72 -10.39 0.56 9.43
CA MET A 72 -10.46 2.03 9.41
C MET A 72 -9.21 2.67 8.77
N TYR A 73 -8.05 2.00 8.84
CA TYR A 73 -6.77 2.58 8.42
C TYR A 73 -6.11 1.82 7.26
N LEU A 74 -6.17 0.48 7.27
CA LEU A 74 -5.45 -0.37 6.31
C LEU A 74 -5.75 -0.04 4.84
N PRO A 75 -6.99 0.26 4.42
CA PRO A 75 -7.25 0.61 3.02
C PRO A 75 -6.49 1.86 2.55
N ARG A 76 -6.44 2.91 3.37
CA ARG A 76 -5.73 4.16 3.01
C ARG A 76 -4.21 3.98 3.05
N ILE A 77 -3.70 3.13 3.94
CA ILE A 77 -2.29 2.73 3.96
C ILE A 77 -1.96 1.95 2.67
N ALA A 78 -2.75 0.94 2.32
CA ALA A 78 -2.56 0.14 1.11
C ALA A 78 -2.58 1.01 -0.16
N GLU A 79 -3.50 1.97 -0.24
CA GLU A 79 -3.56 2.91 -1.36
C GLU A 79 -2.30 3.77 -1.48
N ALA A 80 -1.74 4.24 -0.36
CA ALA A 80 -0.50 4.99 -0.36
C ALA A 80 0.69 4.15 -0.82
N LEU A 81 0.81 2.92 -0.31
CA LEU A 81 1.84 1.98 -0.75
C LEU A 81 1.72 1.67 -2.24
N LYS A 82 0.51 1.40 -2.73
CA LYS A 82 0.29 1.12 -4.15
C LYS A 82 0.59 2.33 -5.03
N PHE A 83 0.22 3.52 -4.58
CA PHE A 83 0.56 4.75 -5.27
C PHE A 83 2.09 4.94 -5.35
N ASN A 84 2.79 4.75 -4.24
CA ASN A 84 4.25 4.85 -4.19
C ASN A 84 4.94 3.84 -5.12
N GLU A 85 4.46 2.59 -5.17
CA GLU A 85 4.94 1.59 -6.13
C GLU A 85 4.79 2.08 -7.58
N ILE A 86 3.61 2.58 -7.94
CA ILE A 86 3.31 3.05 -9.30
C ILE A 86 4.18 4.24 -9.67
N ASP A 87 4.34 5.21 -8.77
CA ASP A 87 5.13 6.42 -9.03
C ASP A 87 6.63 6.10 -9.13
N ALA A 88 7.13 5.20 -8.28
CA ALA A 88 8.51 4.72 -8.38
C ALA A 88 8.76 3.92 -9.67
N ASP A 89 7.83 3.05 -10.09
CA ASP A 89 7.93 2.32 -11.36
C ASP A 89 7.85 3.28 -12.56
N PHE A 90 7.04 4.33 -12.47
CA PHE A 90 6.98 5.38 -13.49
C PHE A 90 8.33 6.10 -13.63
N GLU A 91 8.94 6.51 -12.52
CA GLU A 91 10.25 7.17 -12.53
C GLU A 91 11.36 6.24 -13.07
N LEU A 92 11.33 4.95 -12.74
CA LEU A 92 12.27 3.97 -13.32
C LEU A 92 12.12 3.87 -14.84
N ARG A 93 10.89 3.75 -15.33
CA ARG A 93 10.63 3.71 -16.77
C ARG A 93 11.10 5.01 -17.44
N CYS A 94 10.90 6.16 -16.80
CA CYS A 94 11.39 7.44 -17.33
C CYS A 94 12.91 7.44 -17.53
N ARG A 95 13.66 6.87 -16.58
CA ARG A 95 15.13 6.70 -16.69
C ARG A 95 15.53 5.74 -17.81
N GLU A 96 14.69 4.75 -18.09
CA GLU A 96 14.83 3.83 -19.22
C GLU A 96 14.36 4.44 -20.57
N GLY A 97 13.85 5.67 -20.55
CA GLY A 97 13.43 6.42 -21.73
C GLY A 97 11.97 6.21 -22.15
N LEU A 98 11.11 5.70 -21.27
CA LEU A 98 9.72 5.35 -21.54
C LEU A 98 8.77 5.87 -20.44
N PRO A 99 7.53 6.28 -20.75
CA PRO A 99 7.00 6.70 -22.05
C PRO A 99 7.57 8.07 -22.49
N ALA A 100 7.33 8.47 -23.75
CA ALA A 100 7.83 9.72 -24.33
C ALA A 100 7.45 11.00 -23.54
N SER A 101 6.44 10.94 -22.67
CA SER A 101 6.01 12.04 -21.79
C SER A 101 7.01 12.35 -20.67
N CYS A 102 7.99 11.49 -20.39
CA CYS A 102 8.99 11.75 -19.35
C CYS A 102 9.93 12.93 -19.68
N LYS A 103 10.15 13.23 -20.97
CA LYS A 103 10.99 14.36 -21.40
C LYS A 103 10.43 15.73 -21.04
N ALA A 104 9.13 15.84 -20.78
CA ALA A 104 8.48 17.11 -20.44
C ALA A 104 8.79 17.58 -19.01
N LYS A 105 9.08 16.66 -18.06
CA LYS A 105 9.40 17.04 -16.66
C LYS A 105 10.80 17.65 -16.51
N THR A 106 11.68 17.46 -17.48
CA THR A 106 13.07 17.96 -17.44
C THR A 106 13.23 19.36 -18.04
N GLU A 107 12.29 19.84 -18.85
CA GLU A 107 12.39 21.16 -19.51
C GLU A 107 11.82 22.31 -18.68
N ASP A 108 10.93 22.04 -17.70
CA ASP A 108 10.36 23.06 -16.80
C ASP A 108 11.20 23.33 -15.54
N ALA A 109 12.38 22.70 -15.41
CA ALA A 109 13.30 22.88 -14.29
C ALA A 109 14.62 23.60 -14.67
N ALA A 110 14.69 24.18 -15.87
CA ALA A 110 15.85 24.94 -16.38
C ALA A 110 15.60 26.45 -16.41
#